data_AF-A0A9P3NQR8-F1
#
_entry.id   AF-A0A9P3NQR8-F1
#
_cell.length_a   1.000
_cell.length_b   1.000
_cell.length_c   1.000
_cell.angle_alpha   90.00
_cell.angle_beta   90.00
_cell.angle_gamma   90.00
#
_symmetry.space_group_name_H-M   'P 1'
#
loop_
_entity.id
_entity.type
_entity.pdbx_description
1 polymer ?
#
loop_
_entity_poly.entity_id
_entity_poly.type
_entity_poly.pdbx_seq_one_letter_code
_entity_poly.pdbx_strand_id
1 'polypeptide(L)'
;MDSSGTLRQRRKSEAKGTSSGTEAGAEAVSSSTQSLQQSARQRKNLLISWRTAFFFLLISRSISAAVNIIHDCDETFNYWEPLHYLLHESGFQTWEYSSAFALRSYLYLVLHALVALPVTLIFGNGIGKLNAFYAVRLALGALSAASEASLLVAVAAALDKATQTPGSASSRGDRVSSSSAASTSSSGTKDESDIKKEKEKEKEKAVPAGIGERVGVCGLLLLCFCSGNFLSSTTFLPSTFSMYAITWATSLAIQGRPAAAVAAAAAGVLLGWPFAGLAALPLVLHGMFTGAFIPVLASGAATTVLVSAVSLCFDRVYYGRWTSSILNLVLYNVFGGGDGAGSTLYGVEGPLFYLRNALNNFNLALPLALLLPLLLPMVCLASPPFRAMKGKSESGRSGKGGRGFVGWKAVVALLLLPVFIWVGFMSLQPHKEERFLYPIYALIPVAAAITITLIPYLIPTSLQGPPDQPSVVFSAAKWVRPVVLGLIIALSYARSTALLHFYSAPMRILQHLPPVDAANEEGE
;
A
#
# COMPACT_ATOMS: atom_id res chain seq x y z
N MET A 1 -89.25 -10.16 32.77
CA MET A 1 -89.83 -8.84 33.06
C MET A 1 -88.66 -7.91 33.33
N ASP A 2 -88.41 -6.81 32.66
CA ASP A 2 -88.85 -6.21 31.40
C ASP A 2 -87.93 -4.97 31.25
N SER A 3 -87.84 -4.41 30.04
CA SER A 3 -87.28 -3.07 29.74
C SER A 3 -85.74 -2.91 29.77
N SER A 4 -85.03 -2.93 28.63
CA SER A 4 -84.97 -1.94 27.52
C SER A 4 -84.11 -0.69 27.82
N GLY A 5 -82.92 -0.66 27.19
CA GLY A 5 -82.05 0.52 27.05
C GLY A 5 -81.20 0.38 25.78
N THR A 6 -81.64 1.05 24.72
CA THR A 6 -81.22 0.94 23.32
C THR A 6 -79.93 1.71 23.03
N LEU A 7 -78.90 1.09 22.43
CA LEU A 7 -77.92 1.78 21.58
C LEU A 7 -77.48 0.86 20.43
N ARG A 8 -77.71 1.36 19.21
CA ARG A 8 -77.66 0.65 17.93
C ARG A 8 -76.22 0.50 17.43
N GLN A 9 -75.73 -0.73 17.29
CA GLN A 9 -74.44 -1.04 16.65
C GLN A 9 -74.55 -0.87 15.13
N ARG A 10 -73.79 0.08 14.57
CA ARG A 10 -73.75 0.43 13.14
C ARG A 10 -72.65 -0.40 12.45
N ARG A 11 -72.99 -1.06 11.33
CA ARG A 11 -72.04 -1.74 10.42
C ARG A 11 -70.90 -0.81 10.02
N LYS A 12 -69.65 -1.30 10.05
CA LYS A 12 -68.48 -0.68 9.42
C LYS A 12 -68.19 -1.40 8.10
N SER A 13 -68.23 -0.63 7.01
CA SER A 13 -67.73 -0.96 5.68
C SER A 13 -66.20 -0.80 5.62
N GLU A 14 -65.63 -1.43 4.58
CA GLU A 14 -64.21 -1.57 4.20
C GLU A 14 -63.30 -0.34 4.38
N ALA A 15 -62.03 -0.62 4.68
CA ALA A 15 -60.88 0.22 4.32
C ALA A 15 -59.68 -0.67 3.94
N LYS A 16 -59.22 -0.53 2.69
CA LYS A 16 -57.93 -0.99 2.16
C LYS A 16 -56.77 -0.47 3.03
N GLY A 17 -55.84 -1.36 3.42
CA GLY A 17 -54.61 -1.02 4.14
C GLY A 17 -53.41 -1.83 3.62
N THR A 18 -52.46 -1.10 3.06
CA THR A 18 -51.17 -1.43 2.43
C THR A 18 -50.31 -2.50 3.12
N SER A 19 -49.97 -3.56 2.37
CA SER A 19 -49.02 -4.63 2.73
C SER A 19 -47.58 -4.38 2.23
N SER A 20 -47.11 -3.14 2.22
CA SER A 20 -45.83 -2.76 1.56
C SER A 20 -44.61 -2.64 2.49
N GLY A 21 -44.75 -2.97 3.79
CA GLY A 21 -43.69 -2.75 4.79
C GLY A 21 -42.75 -3.93 5.03
N THR A 22 -43.21 -5.17 4.80
CA THR A 22 -42.48 -6.38 5.24
C THR A 22 -41.56 -6.93 4.14
N GLU A 23 -41.92 -6.76 2.87
CA GLU A 23 -41.12 -7.23 1.72
C GLU A 23 -39.86 -6.39 1.50
N ALA A 24 -39.94 -5.06 1.70
CA ALA A 24 -38.80 -4.16 1.56
C ALA A 24 -37.66 -4.44 2.58
N GLY A 25 -38.01 -4.90 3.78
CA GLY A 25 -37.04 -5.31 4.81
C GLY A 25 -36.36 -6.64 4.47
N ALA A 26 -37.12 -7.61 3.94
CA ALA A 26 -36.58 -8.91 3.53
C ALA A 26 -35.69 -8.83 2.28
N GLU A 27 -36.05 -7.98 1.30
CA GLU A 27 -35.23 -7.72 0.11
C GLU A 27 -33.93 -6.95 0.45
N ALA A 28 -33.96 -6.02 1.40
CA ALA A 28 -32.76 -5.31 1.86
C ALA A 28 -31.78 -6.24 2.62
N VAL A 29 -32.30 -7.19 3.40
CA VAL A 29 -31.47 -8.20 4.09
C VAL A 29 -30.94 -9.26 3.11
N SER A 30 -31.74 -9.67 2.12
CA SER A 30 -31.32 -10.58 1.04
C SER A 30 -30.22 -9.96 0.17
N SER A 31 -30.39 -8.72 -0.29
CA SER A 31 -29.41 -8.01 -1.12
C SER A 31 -28.11 -7.69 -0.38
N SER A 32 -28.16 -7.35 0.91
CA SER A 32 -26.96 -7.17 1.73
C SER A 32 -26.21 -8.50 1.96
N THR A 33 -26.94 -9.59 2.21
CA THR A 33 -26.35 -10.93 2.38
C THR A 33 -25.73 -11.43 1.07
N GLN A 34 -26.39 -11.20 -0.07
CA GLN A 34 -25.86 -11.52 -1.40
C GLN A 34 -24.63 -10.69 -1.74
N SER A 35 -24.61 -9.38 -1.46
CA SER A 35 -23.44 -8.52 -1.69
C SER A 35 -22.22 -8.91 -0.84
N LEU A 36 -22.45 -9.35 0.41
CA LEU A 36 -21.41 -9.87 1.29
C LEU A 36 -20.89 -11.23 0.82
N GLN A 37 -21.76 -12.14 0.39
CA GLN A 37 -21.39 -13.42 -0.19
C GLN A 37 -20.64 -13.24 -1.51
N GLN A 38 -21.04 -12.30 -2.36
CA GLN A 38 -20.41 -12.00 -3.64
C GLN A 38 -19.02 -11.37 -3.45
N SER A 39 -18.88 -10.44 -2.49
CA SER A 39 -17.59 -9.89 -2.07
C SER A 39 -16.66 -10.94 -1.44
N ALA A 40 -17.21 -11.90 -0.69
CA ALA A 40 -16.46 -13.01 -0.10
C ALA A 40 -16.04 -14.06 -1.15
N ARG A 41 -16.88 -14.31 -2.15
CA ARG A 41 -16.61 -15.23 -3.27
C ARG A 41 -15.60 -14.63 -4.26
N GLN A 42 -15.64 -13.32 -4.50
CA GLN A 42 -14.62 -12.60 -5.30
C GLN A 42 -13.22 -12.64 -4.66
N ARG A 43 -13.11 -12.61 -3.32
CA ARG A 43 -11.81 -12.78 -2.63
C ARG A 43 -11.21 -14.17 -2.77
N LYS A 44 -12.01 -15.20 -3.08
CA LYS A 44 -11.53 -16.58 -3.20
C LYS A 44 -10.92 -16.90 -4.57
N ASN A 45 -11.07 -16.03 -5.58
CA ASN A 45 -10.69 -16.33 -6.96
C ASN A 45 -9.46 -15.58 -7.47
N LEU A 46 -8.82 -14.73 -6.66
CA LEU A 46 -7.52 -14.15 -6.99
C LEU A 46 -6.43 -15.16 -6.60
N LEU A 47 -5.53 -15.54 -7.53
CA LEU A 47 -4.35 -16.36 -7.21
C LEU A 47 -3.53 -15.78 -6.05
N ILE A 48 -3.57 -14.46 -5.84
CA ILE A 48 -2.85 -13.78 -4.76
C ILE A 48 -3.81 -13.31 -3.68
N SER A 49 -3.89 -14.11 -2.62
CA SER A 49 -4.50 -13.71 -1.37
C SER A 49 -3.53 -12.86 -0.53
N TRP A 50 -4.07 -12.11 0.45
CA TRP A 50 -3.23 -11.36 1.40
C TRP A 50 -2.25 -12.29 2.15
N ARG A 51 -2.70 -13.49 2.52
CA ARG A 51 -1.85 -14.48 3.23
C ARG A 51 -0.68 -14.93 2.36
N THR A 52 -0.94 -15.19 1.08
CA THR A 52 0.08 -15.60 0.12
C THR A 52 1.09 -14.49 -0.11
N ALA A 53 0.62 -13.26 -0.38
CA ALA A 53 1.49 -12.11 -0.57
C ALA A 53 2.33 -11.82 0.69
N PHE A 54 1.69 -11.80 1.86
CA PHE A 54 2.35 -11.59 3.14
C PHE A 54 3.41 -12.64 3.41
N PHE A 55 3.13 -13.92 3.16
CA PHE A 55 4.09 -15.00 3.38
C PHE A 55 5.37 -14.82 2.55
N PHE A 56 5.25 -14.60 1.23
CA PHE A 56 6.42 -14.43 0.36
C PHE A 56 7.18 -13.13 0.66
N LEU A 57 6.47 -12.03 0.94
CA LEU A 57 7.10 -10.79 1.34
C LEU A 57 7.82 -10.94 2.67
N LEU A 58 7.19 -11.61 3.66
CA LEU A 58 7.81 -11.85 4.96
C LEU A 58 9.09 -12.66 4.82
N ILE A 59 9.15 -13.67 3.94
CA ILE A 59 10.40 -14.39 3.65
C ILE A 59 11.47 -13.43 3.11
N SER A 60 11.13 -12.62 2.10
CA SER A 60 12.04 -11.60 1.54
C SER A 60 12.53 -10.63 2.63
N ARG A 61 11.64 -10.17 3.51
CA ARG A 61 11.96 -9.24 4.60
C ARG A 61 12.78 -9.89 5.70
N SER A 62 12.54 -11.15 6.04
CA SER A 62 13.34 -11.88 7.02
C SER A 62 14.76 -12.12 6.50
N ILE A 63 14.92 -12.42 5.21
CA ILE A 63 16.24 -12.49 4.57
C ILE A 63 16.92 -11.12 4.67
N SER A 64 16.24 -10.04 4.30
CA SER A 64 16.77 -8.68 4.46
C SER A 64 17.17 -8.40 5.90
N ALA A 65 16.33 -8.69 6.89
CA ALA A 65 16.62 -8.43 8.29
C ALA A 65 17.90 -9.14 8.76
N ALA A 66 18.16 -10.34 8.25
CA ALA A 66 19.33 -11.15 8.60
C ALA A 66 20.62 -10.71 7.89
N VAL A 67 20.56 -10.32 6.61
CA VAL A 67 21.78 -10.11 5.80
C VAL A 67 22.07 -8.64 5.49
N ASN A 68 21.07 -7.76 5.55
CA ASN A 68 21.19 -6.39 5.09
C ASN A 68 22.21 -5.60 5.92
N ILE A 69 22.92 -4.70 5.25
CA ILE A 69 23.89 -3.82 5.88
C ILE A 69 23.19 -2.64 6.55
N ILE A 70 23.96 -1.89 7.34
CA ILE A 70 23.57 -0.57 7.83
C ILE A 70 24.00 0.44 6.75
N HIS A 71 23.02 0.99 6.03
CA HIS A 71 23.27 1.92 4.92
C HIS A 71 23.56 3.34 5.36
N ASP A 72 23.19 3.65 6.61
CA ASP A 72 23.06 5.01 7.06
C ASP A 72 23.53 5.15 8.52
N CYS A 73 24.35 6.16 8.79
CA CYS A 73 24.87 6.40 10.14
C CYS A 73 23.78 6.85 11.13
N ASP A 74 22.70 7.50 10.67
CA ASP A 74 21.59 7.86 11.55
C ASP A 74 20.89 6.62 12.09
N GLU A 75 20.81 5.54 11.31
CA GLU A 75 20.25 4.27 11.76
C GLU A 75 20.93 3.80 13.06
N THR A 76 22.26 3.85 13.08
CA THR A 76 23.07 3.50 14.24
C THR A 76 22.99 4.59 15.31
N PHE A 77 23.49 5.79 15.03
CA PHE A 77 23.78 6.79 16.06
C PHE A 77 22.54 7.56 16.53
N ASN A 78 21.55 7.77 15.65
CA ASN A 78 20.35 8.53 15.98
C ASN A 78 19.17 7.63 16.40
N TYR A 79 19.27 6.30 16.28
CA TYR A 79 18.16 5.44 16.69
C TYR A 79 18.62 4.21 17.47
N TRP A 80 19.54 3.40 16.93
CA TRP A 80 19.95 2.19 17.61
C TRP A 80 20.72 2.45 18.92
N GLU A 81 21.73 3.32 18.91
CA GLU A 81 22.52 3.70 20.08
C GLU A 81 21.66 4.37 21.18
N PRO A 82 20.79 5.35 20.88
CA PRO A 82 19.85 5.88 21.87
C PRO A 82 18.89 4.84 22.43
N LEU A 83 18.39 3.91 21.59
CA LEU A 83 17.56 2.80 22.07
C LEU A 83 18.36 1.87 22.99
N HIS A 84 19.60 1.55 22.62
CA HIS A 84 20.48 0.73 23.43
C HIS A 84 20.77 1.41 24.78
N TYR A 85 20.98 2.73 24.79
CA TYR A 85 21.10 3.53 26.01
C TYR A 85 19.88 3.42 26.91
N LEU A 86 18.66 3.50 26.34
CA LEU A 86 17.42 3.33 27.11
C LEU A 86 17.23 1.93 27.71
N LEU A 87 17.76 0.90 27.04
CA LEU A 87 17.55 -0.51 27.46
C LEU A 87 18.65 -1.03 28.39
N HIS A 88 19.87 -0.52 28.25
CA HIS A 88 21.06 -1.08 28.88
C HIS A 88 21.90 -0.06 29.66
N GLU A 89 21.43 1.18 29.79
CA GLU A 89 22.13 2.29 30.46
C GLU A 89 23.54 2.56 29.91
N SER A 90 23.79 2.11 28.67
CA SER A 90 25.08 2.18 27.97
C SER A 90 24.82 2.43 26.49
N GLY A 91 25.70 3.16 25.81
CA GLY A 91 25.51 3.58 24.42
C GLY A 91 25.51 5.08 24.27
N PHE A 92 25.42 5.55 23.02
CA PHE A 92 25.51 6.97 22.70
C PHE A 92 24.15 7.66 22.56
N GLN A 93 24.11 8.92 22.99
CA GLN A 93 23.00 9.83 22.73
C GLN A 93 23.53 11.00 21.91
N THR A 94 22.89 11.31 20.78
CA THR A 94 23.26 12.46 19.96
C THR A 94 22.68 13.75 20.51
N TRP A 95 23.23 14.87 20.05
CA TRP A 95 22.73 16.21 20.37
C TRP A 95 21.25 16.40 20.00
N GLU A 96 20.74 15.67 19.00
CA GLU A 96 19.33 15.69 18.58
C GLU A 96 18.38 15.15 19.67
N TYR A 97 18.85 14.21 20.49
CA TYR A 97 18.13 13.72 21.67
C TYR A 97 18.48 14.48 22.95
N SER A 98 19.33 15.50 22.91
CA SER A 98 19.59 16.30 24.10
C SER A 98 18.37 17.17 24.47
N SER A 99 18.15 17.43 25.76
CA SER A 99 17.07 18.31 26.22
C SER A 99 17.20 19.75 25.70
N ALA A 100 18.42 20.21 25.39
CA ALA A 100 18.64 21.54 24.83
C ALA A 100 17.94 21.71 23.47
N PHE A 101 18.10 20.76 22.55
CA PHE A 101 17.55 20.85 21.19
C PHE A 101 16.22 20.11 21.03
N ALA A 102 16.12 18.90 21.58
CA ALA A 102 14.92 18.05 21.51
C ALA A 102 14.33 17.94 20.10
N LEU A 103 15.10 17.42 19.14
CA LEU A 103 14.71 17.33 17.73
C LEU A 103 14.11 15.98 17.32
N ARG A 104 14.22 14.96 18.18
CA ARG A 104 13.70 13.60 17.90
C ARG A 104 12.75 13.16 18.99
N SER A 105 11.65 12.51 18.65
CA SER A 105 10.73 12.05 19.70
C SER A 105 11.22 10.77 20.35
N TYR A 106 11.25 10.73 21.68
CA TYR A 106 11.47 9.49 22.43
C TYR A 106 10.36 8.46 22.23
N LEU A 107 9.17 8.88 21.80
CA LEU A 107 8.09 7.96 21.43
C LEU A 107 8.53 7.00 20.33
N TYR A 108 9.32 7.47 19.36
CA TYR A 108 9.82 6.62 18.29
C TYR A 108 10.74 5.51 18.83
N LEU A 109 11.64 5.84 19.77
CA LEU A 109 12.49 4.83 20.42
C LEU A 109 11.67 3.85 21.24
N VAL A 110 10.70 4.35 22.02
CA VAL A 110 9.84 3.51 22.88
C VAL A 110 9.05 2.48 22.05
N LEU A 111 8.53 2.85 20.89
CA LEU A 111 7.83 1.91 20.01
C LEU A 111 8.68 0.69 19.63
N HIS A 112 9.99 0.88 19.50
CA HIS A 112 10.92 -0.20 19.20
C HIS A 112 11.46 -0.89 20.45
N ALA A 113 11.55 -0.17 21.58
CA ALA A 113 11.80 -0.76 22.88
C ALA A 113 10.74 -1.81 23.24
N LEU A 114 9.48 -1.65 22.81
CA LEU A 114 8.43 -2.67 22.99
C LEU A 114 8.77 -4.02 22.33
N VAL A 115 9.62 -4.02 21.30
CA VAL A 115 10.09 -5.24 20.61
C VAL A 115 11.41 -5.71 21.21
N ALA A 116 12.35 -4.80 21.44
CA ALA A 116 13.69 -5.11 21.93
C ALA A 116 13.71 -5.56 23.40
N LEU A 117 12.93 -4.91 24.28
CA LEU A 117 12.96 -5.15 25.72
C LEU A 117 12.61 -6.60 26.10
N PRO A 118 11.52 -7.22 25.59
CA PRO A 118 11.24 -8.62 25.90
C PRO A 118 12.38 -9.56 25.50
N VAL A 119 13.06 -9.29 24.38
CA VAL A 119 14.18 -10.10 23.90
C VAL A 119 15.39 -9.95 24.82
N THR A 120 15.72 -8.72 25.20
CA THR A 120 16.78 -8.45 26.17
C THR A 120 16.52 -9.11 27.52
N LEU A 121 15.27 -9.06 28.03
CA LEU A 121 14.91 -9.68 29.30
C LEU A 121 15.01 -11.22 29.28
N ILE A 122 14.73 -11.85 28.13
CA ILE A 122 14.79 -13.31 27.98
C ILE A 122 16.24 -13.81 27.82
N PHE A 123 17.07 -13.08 27.06
CA PHE A 123 18.40 -13.55 26.65
C PHE A 123 19.58 -12.87 27.37
N GLY A 124 19.30 -11.91 28.26
CA GLY A 124 20.32 -11.20 29.06
C GLY A 124 21.17 -10.20 28.27
N ASN A 125 22.14 -9.57 28.95
CA ASN A 125 22.90 -8.43 28.42
C ASN A 125 24.05 -8.79 27.45
N GLY A 126 24.32 -10.07 27.22
CA GLY A 126 25.28 -10.54 26.21
C GLY A 126 24.61 -10.73 24.84
N ILE A 127 24.22 -11.98 24.55
CA ILE A 127 23.56 -12.37 23.29
C ILE A 127 22.24 -11.61 23.07
N GLY A 128 21.53 -11.22 24.14
CA GLY A 128 20.27 -10.50 24.05
C GLY A 128 20.37 -9.14 23.36
N LYS A 129 21.52 -8.45 23.41
CA LYS A 129 21.74 -7.18 22.68
C LYS A 129 21.67 -7.37 21.17
N LEU A 130 22.38 -8.37 20.65
CA LEU A 130 22.38 -8.70 19.23
C LEU A 130 21.02 -9.24 18.78
N ASN A 131 20.41 -10.10 19.60
CA ASN A 131 19.07 -10.62 19.32
C ASN A 131 18.01 -9.52 19.30
N ALA A 132 18.10 -8.52 20.18
CA ALA A 132 17.20 -7.37 20.20
C ALA A 132 17.31 -6.56 18.90
N PHE A 133 18.52 -6.36 18.38
CA PHE A 133 18.75 -5.69 17.08
C PHE A 133 18.03 -6.40 15.94
N TYR A 134 18.27 -7.71 15.79
CA TYR A 134 17.62 -8.49 14.74
C TYR A 134 16.12 -8.64 14.94
N ALA A 135 15.64 -8.74 16.18
CA ALA A 135 14.21 -8.79 16.48
C ALA A 135 13.49 -7.52 16.04
N VAL A 136 14.09 -6.36 16.27
CA VAL A 136 13.58 -5.07 15.78
C VAL A 136 13.55 -5.04 14.24
N ARG A 137 14.63 -5.45 13.57
CA ARG A 137 14.66 -5.53 12.10
C ARG A 137 13.60 -6.49 11.54
N LEU A 138 13.38 -7.63 12.20
CA LEU A 138 12.34 -8.60 11.83
C LEU A 138 10.94 -8.03 12.02
N ALA A 139 10.69 -7.28 13.11
CA ALA A 139 9.41 -6.63 13.34
C ALA A 139 9.12 -5.55 12.28
N LEU A 140 10.12 -4.72 11.94
CA LEU A 140 10.02 -3.75 10.84
C LEU A 140 9.78 -4.44 9.49
N GLY A 141 10.49 -5.53 9.23
CA GLY A 141 10.26 -6.38 8.06
C GLY A 141 8.83 -6.92 7.99
N ALA A 142 8.26 -7.38 9.12
CA ALA A 142 6.88 -7.84 9.17
C ALA A 142 5.87 -6.71 8.89
N LEU A 143 6.10 -5.50 9.41
CA LEU A 143 5.27 -4.32 9.12
C LEU A 143 5.36 -3.91 7.64
N SER A 144 6.56 -3.94 7.05
CA SER A 144 6.76 -3.77 5.60
C SER A 144 5.94 -4.79 4.81
N ALA A 145 6.11 -6.09 5.10
CA ALA A 145 5.41 -7.15 4.40
C ALA A 145 3.87 -7.02 4.52
N ALA A 146 3.36 -6.64 5.69
CA ALA A 146 1.93 -6.46 5.92
C ALA A 146 1.35 -5.26 5.13
N SER A 147 2.05 -4.11 5.14
CA SER A 147 1.61 -2.92 4.42
C SER A 147 1.65 -3.13 2.90
N GLU A 148 2.72 -3.73 2.38
CA GLU A 148 2.90 -4.04 0.97
C GLU A 148 1.91 -5.11 0.46
N ALA A 149 1.69 -6.19 1.22
CA ALA A 149 0.69 -7.20 0.90
C ALA A 149 -0.71 -6.58 0.82
N SER A 150 -1.02 -5.66 1.73
CA SER A 150 -2.29 -4.93 1.73
C SER A 150 -2.43 -4.04 0.50
N LEU A 151 -1.38 -3.33 0.10
CA LEU A 151 -1.39 -2.51 -1.12
C LEU A 151 -1.59 -3.37 -2.36
N LEU A 152 -0.82 -4.45 -2.50
CA LEU A 152 -0.84 -5.32 -3.66
C LEU A 152 -2.22 -5.94 -3.89
N VAL A 153 -2.82 -6.51 -2.84
CA VAL A 153 -4.16 -7.10 -2.92
C VAL A 153 -5.21 -6.05 -3.22
N ALA A 154 -5.10 -4.83 -2.66
CA ALA A 154 -6.04 -3.76 -2.93
C ALA A 154 -5.99 -3.32 -4.40
N VAL A 155 -4.79 -3.17 -4.97
CA VAL A 155 -4.58 -2.82 -6.39
C VAL A 155 -5.10 -3.93 -7.30
N ALA A 156 -4.71 -5.18 -7.05
CA ALA A 156 -5.14 -6.32 -7.86
C ALA A 156 -6.66 -6.45 -7.87
N ALA A 157 -7.31 -6.39 -6.70
CA ALA A 157 -8.76 -6.48 -6.59
C ALA A 157 -9.49 -5.30 -7.26
N ALA A 158 -8.97 -4.07 -7.13
CA ALA A 158 -9.56 -2.91 -7.77
C ALA A 158 -9.50 -3.00 -9.30
N LEU A 159 -8.37 -3.48 -9.85
CA LEU A 159 -8.20 -3.68 -11.29
C LEU A 159 -9.08 -4.83 -11.81
N ASP A 160 -9.18 -5.95 -11.10
CA ASP A 160 -10.06 -7.04 -11.52
C ASP A 160 -11.55 -6.68 -11.42
N LYS A 161 -11.96 -5.87 -10.43
CA LYS A 161 -13.32 -5.33 -10.39
C LYS A 161 -13.59 -4.40 -11.59
N ALA A 162 -12.58 -3.63 -12.02
CA ALA A 162 -12.73 -2.72 -13.15
C ALA A 162 -12.83 -3.45 -14.52
N THR A 163 -12.27 -4.66 -14.64
CA THR A 163 -12.33 -5.48 -15.87
C THR A 163 -13.61 -6.32 -16.00
N GLN A 164 -14.28 -6.66 -14.90
CA GLN A 164 -15.51 -7.47 -14.93
C GLN A 164 -16.70 -6.66 -15.48
N THR A 165 -17.13 -6.97 -16.71
CA THR A 165 -18.42 -6.52 -17.26
C THR A 165 -19.56 -7.33 -16.64
N PRO A 166 -20.67 -6.71 -16.18
CA PRO A 166 -21.76 -7.42 -15.51
C PRO A 166 -22.54 -8.45 -16.36
N GLY A 167 -22.18 -8.68 -17.62
CA GLY A 167 -22.88 -9.61 -18.52
C GLY A 167 -22.28 -11.02 -18.65
N SER A 168 -21.05 -11.27 -18.16
CA SER A 168 -20.33 -12.53 -18.44
C SER A 168 -20.45 -13.62 -17.37
N ALA A 169 -21.14 -13.35 -16.25
CA ALA A 169 -21.18 -14.28 -15.11
C ALA A 169 -22.23 -15.41 -15.21
N SER A 170 -23.06 -15.45 -16.27
CA SER A 170 -24.15 -16.44 -16.37
C SER A 170 -23.80 -17.76 -17.07
N SER A 171 -22.59 -17.95 -17.61
CA SER A 171 -22.33 -19.10 -18.50
C SER A 171 -21.35 -20.16 -17.96
N ARG A 172 -21.01 -20.15 -16.67
CA ARG A 172 -20.05 -21.12 -16.13
C ARG A 172 -20.55 -21.78 -14.85
N GLY A 173 -21.37 -22.81 -15.05
CA GLY A 173 -21.57 -23.89 -14.08
C GLY A 173 -22.96 -23.99 -13.50
N ASP A 174 -23.93 -24.43 -14.30
CA ASP A 174 -24.99 -25.35 -13.87
C ASP A 174 -25.40 -26.18 -15.09
N ARG A 175 -24.73 -27.33 -15.25
CA ARG A 175 -25.10 -28.36 -16.21
C ARG A 175 -25.73 -29.49 -15.40
N VAL A 176 -26.99 -29.31 -15.00
CA VAL A 176 -27.85 -30.39 -14.49
C VAL A 176 -29.24 -30.22 -15.08
N SER A 177 -29.59 -31.20 -15.93
CA SER A 177 -30.90 -31.66 -16.37
C SER A 177 -32.16 -30.91 -15.90
N SER A 178 -32.95 -30.44 -16.86
CA SER A 178 -34.34 -30.92 -17.00
C SER A 178 -34.87 -30.59 -18.40
N SER A 179 -35.27 -31.63 -19.11
CA SER A 179 -36.13 -31.56 -20.27
C SER A 179 -37.54 -31.17 -19.82
N SER A 180 -38.12 -30.13 -20.42
CA SER A 180 -39.57 -30.07 -20.60
C SER A 180 -39.89 -29.10 -21.73
N ALA A 181 -40.54 -29.63 -22.75
CA ALA A 181 -41.08 -28.89 -23.87
C ALA A 181 -42.31 -28.10 -23.42
N ALA A 182 -42.40 -26.84 -23.83
CA ALA A 182 -43.68 -26.18 -24.06
C ALA A 182 -43.49 -25.06 -25.09
N SER A 183 -44.12 -25.26 -26.24
CA SER A 183 -44.28 -24.32 -27.33
C SER A 183 -45.15 -23.13 -26.94
N THR A 184 -44.73 -21.91 -27.29
CA THR A 184 -45.65 -20.86 -27.74
C THR A 184 -44.90 -19.81 -28.56
N SER A 185 -45.42 -19.58 -29.76
CA SER A 185 -44.93 -18.67 -30.79
C SER A 185 -45.22 -17.20 -30.47
N SER A 186 -44.26 -16.30 -30.72
CA SER A 186 -44.38 -15.27 -31.77
C SER A 186 -43.26 -14.20 -31.72
N SER A 187 -42.82 -13.84 -32.92
CA SER A 187 -42.10 -12.63 -33.32
C SER A 187 -40.59 -12.51 -33.02
N GLY A 188 -39.81 -12.50 -34.11
CA GLY A 188 -38.42 -12.03 -34.15
C GLY A 188 -37.36 -13.12 -34.16
N THR A 189 -37.28 -13.94 -35.19
CA THR A 189 -36.04 -14.70 -35.48
C THR A 189 -34.96 -13.71 -35.88
N LYS A 190 -34.19 -13.21 -34.89
CA LYS A 190 -32.86 -12.66 -35.17
C LYS A 190 -32.08 -13.74 -35.88
N ASP A 191 -31.62 -13.44 -37.08
CA ASP A 191 -30.88 -14.37 -37.92
C ASP A 191 -29.66 -14.89 -37.14
N GLU A 192 -29.33 -16.17 -37.25
CA GLU A 192 -28.24 -16.78 -36.46
C GLU A 192 -26.90 -16.08 -36.73
N SER A 193 -26.76 -15.50 -37.92
CA SER A 193 -25.65 -14.64 -38.34
C SER A 193 -25.60 -13.29 -37.61
N ASP A 194 -26.74 -12.69 -37.28
CA ASP A 194 -26.84 -11.42 -36.54
C ASP A 194 -26.58 -11.64 -35.04
N ILE A 195 -27.03 -12.77 -34.48
CA ILE A 195 -26.69 -13.17 -33.11
C ILE A 195 -25.19 -13.43 -33.00
N LYS A 196 -24.58 -14.07 -34.01
CA LYS A 196 -23.13 -14.31 -34.05
C LYS A 196 -22.33 -13.02 -34.18
N LYS A 197 -22.76 -12.08 -35.03
CA LYS A 197 -22.18 -10.73 -35.15
C LYS A 197 -22.36 -9.88 -33.90
N GLU A 198 -23.51 -9.95 -33.22
CA GLU A 198 -23.73 -9.29 -31.93
C GLU A 198 -22.79 -9.88 -30.86
N LYS A 199 -22.68 -11.22 -30.77
CA LYS A 199 -21.77 -11.88 -29.84
C LYS A 199 -20.29 -11.59 -30.14
N GLU A 200 -19.90 -11.49 -31.41
CA GLU A 200 -18.56 -11.07 -31.82
C GLU A 200 -18.29 -9.61 -31.46
N LYS A 201 -19.23 -8.68 -31.73
CA LYS A 201 -19.15 -7.28 -31.28
C LYS A 201 -19.15 -7.13 -29.76
N GLU A 202 -19.79 -8.04 -29.03
CA GLU A 202 -19.82 -8.05 -27.57
C GLU A 202 -18.52 -8.60 -26.97
N LYS A 203 -17.93 -9.64 -27.58
CA LYS A 203 -16.58 -10.12 -27.27
C LYS A 203 -15.51 -9.07 -27.57
N GLU A 204 -15.65 -8.31 -28.65
CA GLU A 204 -14.73 -7.23 -29.04
C GLU A 204 -14.77 -6.03 -28.08
N LYS A 205 -15.80 -5.91 -27.24
CA LYS A 205 -15.96 -4.84 -26.23
C LYS A 205 -15.47 -5.22 -24.83
N ALA A 206 -15.13 -6.48 -24.58
CA ALA A 206 -14.76 -6.95 -23.24
C ALA A 206 -13.26 -6.75 -22.95
N VAL A 207 -12.94 -6.19 -21.78
CA VAL A 207 -11.56 -6.11 -21.31
C VAL A 207 -11.05 -7.53 -21.00
N PRO A 208 -9.81 -7.89 -21.36
CA PRO A 208 -9.23 -9.18 -21.03
C PRO A 208 -9.34 -9.49 -19.53
N ALA A 209 -9.78 -10.70 -19.19
CA ALA A 209 -9.88 -11.13 -17.80
C ALA A 209 -8.49 -11.34 -17.15
N GLY A 210 -8.45 -11.18 -15.82
CA GLY A 210 -7.27 -11.49 -14.99
C GLY A 210 -6.15 -10.45 -15.07
N ILE A 211 -6.46 -9.19 -15.31
CA ILE A 211 -5.46 -8.11 -15.30
C ILE A 211 -4.96 -7.87 -13.88
N GLY A 212 -5.86 -7.77 -12.91
CA GLY A 212 -5.53 -7.56 -11.51
C GLY A 212 -4.67 -8.69 -10.96
N GLU A 213 -5.01 -9.94 -11.26
CA GLU A 213 -4.21 -11.11 -10.93
C GLU A 213 -2.77 -11.03 -11.48
N ARG A 214 -2.60 -10.69 -12.76
CA ARG A 214 -1.26 -10.54 -13.36
C ARG A 214 -0.47 -9.40 -12.73
N VAL A 215 -1.12 -8.27 -12.45
CA VAL A 215 -0.52 -7.15 -11.73
C VAL A 215 -0.11 -7.58 -10.33
N GLY A 216 -0.94 -8.38 -9.66
CA GLY A 216 -0.63 -8.99 -8.37
C GLY A 216 0.65 -9.81 -8.44
N VAL A 217 0.78 -10.73 -9.41
CA VAL A 217 1.94 -11.63 -9.51
C VAL A 217 3.21 -10.86 -9.84
N CYS A 218 3.13 -9.95 -10.82
CA CYS A 218 4.25 -9.11 -11.19
C CYS A 218 4.67 -8.22 -10.02
N GLY A 219 3.71 -7.59 -9.34
CA GLY A 219 3.94 -6.71 -8.20
C GLY A 219 4.54 -7.44 -7.02
N LEU A 220 4.10 -8.67 -6.72
CA LEU A 220 4.69 -9.50 -5.66
C LEU A 220 6.16 -9.79 -5.94
N LEU A 221 6.48 -10.23 -7.16
CA LEU A 221 7.87 -10.50 -7.56
C LEU A 221 8.72 -9.23 -7.46
N LEU A 222 8.25 -8.11 -8.00
CA LEU A 222 9.01 -6.86 -7.94
C LEU A 222 9.20 -6.37 -6.50
N LEU A 223 8.16 -6.40 -5.66
CA LEU A 223 8.28 -6.02 -4.25
C LEU A 223 9.25 -6.93 -3.49
N CYS A 224 9.27 -8.24 -3.77
CA CYS A 224 10.20 -9.19 -3.13
C CYS A 224 11.67 -8.96 -3.52
N PHE A 225 11.94 -8.59 -4.77
CA PHE A 225 13.29 -8.64 -5.34
C PHE A 225 13.90 -7.28 -5.69
N CYS A 226 13.12 -6.21 -5.86
CA CYS A 226 13.68 -4.88 -6.11
C CYS A 226 14.59 -4.45 -4.96
N SER A 227 15.81 -4.02 -5.29
CA SER A 227 16.84 -3.71 -4.29
C SER A 227 16.39 -2.60 -3.33
N GLY A 228 15.69 -1.58 -3.82
CA GLY A 228 15.15 -0.51 -2.98
C GLY A 228 14.26 -1.01 -1.85
N ASN A 229 13.26 -1.85 -2.14
CA ASN A 229 12.39 -2.43 -1.11
C ASN A 229 13.16 -3.39 -0.21
N PHE A 230 14.01 -4.26 -0.79
CA PHE A 230 14.78 -5.21 -0.02
C PHE A 230 15.66 -4.50 1.03
N LEU A 231 16.36 -3.43 0.65
CA LEU A 231 17.30 -2.73 1.54
C LEU A 231 16.60 -1.78 2.51
N SER A 232 15.60 -1.02 2.08
CA SER A 232 14.94 -0.03 2.96
C SER A 232 14.04 -0.66 4.02
N SER A 233 13.41 -1.80 3.72
CA SER A 233 12.33 -2.40 4.51
C SER A 233 12.67 -2.89 5.91
N THR A 234 13.95 -2.95 6.28
CA THR A 234 14.40 -3.42 7.61
C THR A 234 15.27 -2.39 8.32
N THR A 235 15.35 -1.16 7.78
CA THR A 235 16.16 -0.08 8.35
C THR A 235 15.42 0.63 9.47
N PHE A 236 16.17 1.02 10.50
CA PHE A 236 15.66 1.67 11.70
C PHE A 236 15.38 3.18 11.54
N LEU A 237 14.91 3.60 10.36
CA LEU A 237 14.79 5.01 9.97
C LEU A 237 13.32 5.49 9.94
N PRO A 238 13.02 6.74 10.36
CA PRO A 238 11.64 7.24 10.33
C PRO A 238 11.06 7.41 8.91
N SER A 239 11.92 7.56 7.90
CA SER A 239 11.50 7.53 6.49
C SER A 239 10.99 6.15 6.07
N THR A 240 11.54 5.07 6.64
CA THR A 240 11.06 3.69 6.49
C THR A 240 9.71 3.49 7.16
N PHE A 241 9.52 4.03 8.37
CA PHE A 241 8.21 4.01 9.02
C PHE A 241 7.15 4.77 8.18
N SER A 242 7.54 5.91 7.62
CA SER A 242 6.69 6.69 6.71
C SER A 242 6.35 5.92 5.43
N MET A 243 7.31 5.13 4.89
CA MET A 243 7.06 4.23 3.77
C MET A 243 5.95 3.23 4.07
N TYR A 244 5.98 2.56 5.23
CA TYR A 244 4.94 1.59 5.59
C TYR A 244 3.57 2.26 5.72
N ALA A 245 3.53 3.42 6.39
CA ALA A 245 2.29 4.14 6.63
C ALA A 245 1.67 4.69 5.35
N ILE A 246 2.46 5.27 4.44
CA ILE A 246 1.97 5.72 3.13
C ILE A 246 1.51 4.53 2.30
N THR A 247 2.25 3.42 2.29
CA THR A 247 1.87 2.19 1.59
C THR A 247 0.53 1.66 2.08
N TRP A 248 0.34 1.62 3.41
CA TRP A 248 -0.91 1.17 4.01
C TRP A 248 -2.05 2.16 3.79
N ALA A 249 -1.80 3.47 3.88
CA ALA A 249 -2.77 4.52 3.57
C ALA A 249 -3.23 4.44 2.11
N THR A 250 -2.33 4.18 1.16
CA THR A 250 -2.66 3.97 -0.25
C THR A 250 -3.58 2.75 -0.40
N SER A 251 -3.29 1.65 0.28
CA SER A 251 -4.16 0.47 0.30
C SER A 251 -5.56 0.80 0.82
N LEU A 252 -5.67 1.51 1.96
CA LEU A 252 -6.95 1.90 2.55
C LEU A 252 -7.74 2.86 1.67
N ALA A 253 -7.06 3.80 1.00
CA ALA A 253 -7.67 4.72 0.04
C ALA A 253 -8.26 3.96 -1.15
N ILE A 254 -7.51 2.99 -1.70
CA ILE A 254 -7.98 2.14 -2.81
C ILE A 254 -9.19 1.29 -2.40
N GLN A 255 -9.22 0.80 -1.16
CA GLN A 255 -10.34 0.06 -0.57
C GLN A 255 -11.54 0.94 -0.20
N GLY A 256 -11.55 2.23 -0.57
CA GLY A 256 -12.64 3.16 -0.30
C GLY A 256 -12.83 3.46 1.20
N ARG A 257 -11.75 3.43 1.99
CA ARG A 257 -11.75 3.75 3.42
C ARG A 257 -11.02 5.08 3.68
N PRO A 258 -11.54 6.22 3.19
CA PRO A 258 -10.81 7.49 3.16
C PRO A 258 -10.44 8.00 4.56
N ALA A 259 -11.32 7.89 5.56
CA ALA A 259 -11.01 8.33 6.93
C ALA A 259 -9.85 7.53 7.55
N ALA A 260 -9.86 6.21 7.39
CA ALA A 260 -8.77 5.35 7.86
C ALA A 260 -7.47 5.60 7.10
N ALA A 261 -7.54 5.87 5.78
CA ALA A 261 -6.37 6.23 4.98
C ALA A 261 -5.72 7.52 5.48
N VAL A 262 -6.52 8.55 5.76
CA VAL A 262 -6.03 9.83 6.30
C VAL A 262 -5.45 9.68 7.70
N ALA A 263 -6.10 8.90 8.58
CA ALA A 263 -5.55 8.59 9.90
C ALA A 263 -4.20 7.87 9.81
N ALA A 264 -4.10 6.82 8.98
CA ALA A 264 -2.85 6.08 8.79
C ALA A 264 -1.72 6.98 8.24
N ALA A 265 -2.04 7.83 7.26
CA ALA A 265 -1.10 8.80 6.72
C ALA A 265 -0.64 9.82 7.79
N ALA A 266 -1.57 10.39 8.57
CA ALA A 266 -1.26 11.34 9.63
C ALA A 266 -0.37 10.71 10.72
N ALA A 267 -0.68 9.48 11.17
CA ALA A 267 0.14 8.76 12.14
C ALA A 267 1.56 8.49 11.59
N GLY A 268 1.67 8.07 10.33
CA GLY A 268 2.96 7.82 9.68
C GLY A 268 3.84 9.05 9.55
N VAL A 269 3.26 10.18 9.16
CA VAL A 269 3.97 11.45 9.01
C VAL A 269 4.44 11.98 10.36
N LEU A 270 3.62 11.88 11.41
CA LEU A 270 3.97 12.41 12.73
C LEU A 270 4.95 11.52 13.51
N LEU A 271 4.77 10.19 13.46
CA LEU A 271 5.66 9.25 14.15
C LEU A 271 6.93 8.96 13.37
N GLY A 272 6.82 8.90 12.04
CA GLY A 272 7.96 8.70 11.15
C GLY A 272 8.62 10.03 10.86
N TRP A 273 8.29 10.62 9.72
CA TRP A 273 8.98 11.82 9.24
C TRP A 273 8.00 12.91 8.80
N PRO A 274 7.94 14.06 9.51
CA PRO A 274 6.93 15.09 9.26
C PRO A 274 6.90 15.64 7.83
N PHE A 275 8.04 15.66 7.16
CA PHE A 275 8.16 16.14 5.78
C PHE A 275 7.50 15.21 4.77
N ALA A 276 7.34 13.92 5.07
CA ALA A 276 6.61 12.96 4.23
C ALA A 276 5.12 13.32 4.05
N GLY A 277 4.62 14.34 4.77
CA GLY A 277 3.28 14.92 4.56
C GLY A 277 3.00 15.32 3.11
N LEU A 278 4.01 15.76 2.35
CA LEU A 278 3.84 16.07 0.92
C LEU A 278 3.59 14.81 0.07
N ALA A 279 4.24 13.69 0.38
CA ALA A 279 3.95 12.42 -0.28
C ALA A 279 2.57 11.89 0.09
N ALA A 280 2.10 12.17 1.32
CA ALA A 280 0.76 11.82 1.78
C ALA A 280 -0.36 12.72 1.22
N LEU A 281 -0.02 13.92 0.73
CA LEU A 281 -0.99 14.94 0.31
C LEU A 281 -2.01 14.43 -0.71
N PRO A 282 -1.65 13.70 -1.79
CA PRO A 282 -2.63 13.16 -2.74
C PRO A 282 -3.66 12.23 -2.08
N LEU A 283 -3.25 11.47 -1.07
CA LEU A 283 -4.14 10.57 -0.35
C LEU A 283 -5.14 11.33 0.50
N VAL A 284 -4.68 12.37 1.18
CA VAL A 284 -5.53 13.25 2.00
C VAL A 284 -6.54 13.98 1.13
N LEU A 285 -6.09 14.60 0.04
CA LEU A 285 -6.97 15.28 -0.90
C LEU A 285 -7.99 14.32 -1.52
N HIS A 286 -7.54 13.15 -2.01
CA HIS A 286 -8.45 12.13 -2.52
C HIS A 286 -9.47 11.72 -1.46
N GLY A 287 -9.04 11.50 -0.21
CA GLY A 287 -9.92 11.16 0.90
C GLY A 287 -10.97 12.23 1.19
N MET A 288 -10.56 13.52 1.16
CA MET A 288 -11.46 14.65 1.38
C MET A 288 -12.48 14.84 0.26
N PHE A 289 -12.09 14.59 -1.00
CA PHE A 289 -12.99 14.73 -2.16
C PHE A 289 -13.92 13.54 -2.38
N THR A 290 -13.47 12.32 -2.05
CA THR A 290 -14.24 11.10 -2.29
C THR A 290 -15.01 10.60 -1.08
N GLY A 291 -14.51 10.91 0.12
CA GLY A 291 -15.15 10.57 1.39
C GLY A 291 -16.12 11.64 1.87
N ALA A 292 -16.74 11.37 3.02
CA ALA A 292 -17.47 12.41 3.74
C ALA A 292 -16.45 13.36 4.38
N PHE A 293 -16.43 14.61 3.91
CA PHE A 293 -15.45 15.62 4.31
C PHE A 293 -15.25 15.72 5.83
N ILE A 294 -16.35 15.84 6.59
CA ILE A 294 -16.30 16.02 8.06
C ILE A 294 -15.71 14.79 8.77
N PRO A 295 -16.19 13.54 8.57
CA PRO A 295 -15.55 12.36 9.16
C PRO A 295 -14.08 12.17 8.77
N VAL A 296 -13.70 12.47 7.53
CA VAL A 296 -12.32 12.33 7.07
C VAL A 296 -11.43 13.36 7.76
N LEU A 297 -11.85 14.62 7.79
CA LEU A 297 -11.15 15.69 8.49
C LEU A 297 -11.04 15.41 9.99
N ALA A 298 -12.13 14.99 10.62
CA ALA A 298 -12.16 14.64 12.04
C ALA A 298 -11.23 13.47 12.35
N SER A 299 -11.17 12.45 11.49
CA SER A 299 -10.26 11.32 11.66
C SER A 299 -8.80 11.76 11.58
N GLY A 300 -8.44 12.60 10.59
CA GLY A 300 -7.09 13.16 10.48
C GLY A 300 -6.73 14.01 11.69
N ALA A 301 -7.59 14.97 12.06
CA ALA A 301 -7.38 15.86 13.20
C ALA A 301 -7.27 15.09 14.53
N ALA A 302 -8.15 14.11 14.77
CA ALA A 302 -8.11 13.29 15.98
C ALA A 302 -6.81 12.48 16.06
N THR A 303 -6.36 11.88 14.96
CA THR A 303 -5.08 11.17 14.93
C THR A 303 -3.90 12.12 15.16
N THR A 304 -3.90 13.30 14.54
CA THR A 304 -2.85 14.30 14.77
C THR A 304 -2.79 14.74 16.23
N VAL A 305 -3.92 15.10 16.83
CA VAL A 305 -3.99 15.49 18.24
C VAL A 305 -3.52 14.36 19.14
N LEU A 306 -4.00 13.13 18.91
CA LEU A 306 -3.63 11.97 19.71
C LEU A 306 -2.13 11.67 19.64
N VAL A 307 -1.57 11.55 18.44
CA VAL A 307 -0.16 11.22 18.25
C VAL A 307 0.74 12.33 18.80
N SER A 308 0.43 13.60 18.53
CA SER A 308 1.18 14.72 19.08
C SER A 308 1.08 14.81 20.59
N ALA A 309 -0.09 14.55 21.19
CA ALA A 309 -0.25 14.54 22.64
C ALA A 309 0.57 13.40 23.29
N VAL A 310 0.54 12.20 22.72
CA VAL A 310 1.36 11.08 23.22
C VAL A 310 2.85 11.41 23.07
N SER A 311 3.28 11.93 21.92
CA SER A 311 4.66 12.38 21.70
C SER A 311 5.08 13.42 22.74
N LEU A 312 4.24 14.43 23.01
CA LEU A 312 4.50 15.46 24.01
C LEU A 312 4.67 14.88 25.42
N CYS A 313 3.85 13.89 25.79
CA CYS A 313 3.98 13.22 27.09
C CYS A 313 5.33 12.50 27.21
N PHE A 314 5.72 11.72 26.20
CA PHE A 314 7.00 11.03 26.19
C PHE A 314 8.18 12.01 26.17
N ASP A 315 8.11 13.04 25.33
CA ASP A 315 9.10 14.10 25.27
C ASP A 315 9.23 14.78 26.65
N ARG A 316 8.13 15.07 27.34
CA ARG A 316 8.15 15.65 28.70
C ARG A 316 8.84 14.74 29.73
N VAL A 317 8.62 13.42 29.65
CA VAL A 317 9.23 12.44 30.57
C VAL A 317 10.74 12.41 30.37
N TYR A 318 11.22 12.27 29.13
CA TYR A 318 12.64 12.08 28.85
C TYR A 318 13.44 13.38 28.80
N TYR A 319 12.88 14.47 28.27
CA TYR A 319 13.58 15.76 28.20
C TYR A 319 13.48 16.57 29.50
N GLY A 320 12.60 16.20 30.43
CA GLY A 320 12.40 16.92 31.69
C GLY A 320 11.68 18.28 31.56
N ARG A 321 11.31 18.69 30.34
CA ARG A 321 10.59 19.95 30.06
C ARG A 321 9.49 19.75 29.03
N TRP A 322 8.48 20.62 29.03
CA TRP A 322 7.46 20.63 27.98
C TRP A 322 8.07 21.14 26.68
N THR A 323 8.14 20.27 25.68
CA THR A 323 8.71 20.56 24.36
C THR A 323 8.09 19.62 23.33
N SER A 324 7.95 20.08 22.08
CA SER A 324 7.48 19.25 20.97
C SER A 324 8.62 18.98 20.02
N SER A 325 9.14 17.75 20.04
CA SER A 325 10.21 17.35 19.12
C SER A 325 9.82 17.48 17.64
N ILE A 326 8.58 17.11 17.31
CA ILE A 326 8.02 17.24 15.96
C ILE A 326 8.06 18.69 15.48
N LEU A 327 7.61 19.64 16.32
CA LEU A 327 7.60 21.06 15.96
C LEU A 327 9.03 21.62 15.90
N ASN A 328 9.87 21.29 16.88
CA ASN A 328 11.27 21.74 16.91
C ASN A 328 12.03 21.26 15.66
N LEU A 329 11.81 20.02 15.22
CA LEU A 329 12.41 19.49 14.01
C LEU A 329 11.99 20.27 12.77
N VAL A 330 10.70 20.59 12.64
CA VAL A 330 10.19 21.41 11.53
C VAL A 330 10.77 22.81 11.58
N LEU A 331 10.76 23.46 12.75
CA LEU A 331 11.30 24.81 12.92
C LEU A 331 12.80 24.86 12.64
N TYR A 332 13.56 23.86 13.10
CA TYR A 332 15.00 23.76 12.87
C TYR A 332 15.32 23.66 11.37
N ASN A 333 14.64 22.77 10.64
CA ASN A 333 14.91 22.56 9.22
C ASN A 333 14.37 23.67 8.30
N VAL A 334 13.30 24.37 8.70
CA VAL A 334 12.68 25.42 7.88
C VAL A 334 13.24 26.82 8.20
N PHE A 335 13.50 27.11 9.48
CA PHE A 335 13.87 28.45 9.95
C PHE A 335 15.22 28.50 10.69
N GLY A 336 15.76 27.37 11.14
CA GLY A 336 16.98 27.31 11.95
C GLY A 336 18.30 27.34 11.17
N GLY A 337 18.26 27.45 9.85
CA GLY A 337 19.44 27.40 8.99
C GLY A 337 20.12 28.74 8.78
N GLY A 338 20.88 29.22 9.77
CA GLY A 338 21.94 30.22 9.55
C GLY A 338 23.20 29.58 8.96
N ASP A 339 24.13 30.39 8.43
CA ASP A 339 25.36 29.98 7.71
C ASP A 339 26.00 28.66 8.20
N GLY A 340 25.73 27.56 7.47
CA GLY A 340 26.28 26.22 7.74
C GLY A 340 25.46 25.32 8.67
N ALA A 341 24.38 25.81 9.27
CA ALA A 341 23.38 25.03 9.99
C ALA A 341 22.17 24.74 9.07
N GLY A 342 21.57 23.55 9.22
CA GLY A 342 20.41 23.11 8.43
C GLY A 342 20.72 21.92 7.52
N SER A 343 19.80 21.59 6.62
CA SER A 343 19.87 20.36 5.82
C SER A 343 21.15 20.26 4.99
N THR A 344 21.79 21.36 4.58
CA THR A 344 22.99 21.33 3.72
C THR A 344 24.30 20.94 4.43
N LEU A 345 24.26 20.63 5.73
CA LEU A 345 25.44 20.30 6.55
C LEU A 345 26.31 19.18 5.95
N TYR A 346 25.70 18.19 5.32
CA TYR A 346 26.38 17.02 4.75
C TYR A 346 26.67 17.13 3.24
N GLY A 347 26.55 18.34 2.68
CA GLY A 347 26.77 18.61 1.27
C GLY A 347 25.49 18.72 0.45
N VAL A 348 25.68 19.07 -0.82
CA VAL A 348 24.61 19.34 -1.79
C VAL A 348 24.83 18.57 -3.07
N GLU A 349 23.74 18.22 -3.74
CA GLU A 349 23.76 17.37 -4.94
C GLU A 349 22.85 17.90 -6.05
N GLY A 350 23.20 17.60 -7.30
CA GLY A 350 22.47 18.10 -8.47
C GLY A 350 21.02 17.59 -8.56
N PRO A 351 20.14 18.25 -9.34
CA PRO A 351 18.70 17.92 -9.43
C PRO A 351 18.44 16.45 -9.80
N LEU A 352 19.32 15.83 -10.60
CA LEU A 352 19.17 14.46 -11.08
C LEU A 352 19.57 13.36 -10.07
N PHE A 353 20.12 13.71 -8.90
CA PHE A 353 20.55 12.73 -7.89
C PHE A 353 19.45 11.72 -7.56
N TYR A 354 18.23 12.20 -7.29
CA TYR A 354 17.13 11.33 -6.87
C TYR A 354 16.62 10.42 -7.99
N LEU A 355 16.65 10.89 -9.22
CA LEU A 355 16.34 10.06 -10.38
C LEU A 355 17.40 8.96 -10.56
N ARG A 356 18.68 9.30 -10.46
CA ARG A 356 19.80 8.32 -10.54
C ARG A 356 19.75 7.32 -9.39
N ASN A 357 19.49 7.78 -8.18
CA ASN A 357 19.35 6.93 -7.00
C ASN A 357 18.16 5.96 -7.13
N ALA A 358 17.00 6.46 -7.55
CA ALA A 358 15.84 5.60 -7.78
C ALA A 358 16.06 4.63 -8.94
N LEU A 359 16.76 5.04 -10.01
CA LEU A 359 17.15 4.14 -11.11
C LEU A 359 18.07 3.03 -10.63
N ASN A 360 18.99 3.32 -9.72
CA ASN A 360 19.87 2.31 -9.14
C ASN A 360 19.07 1.32 -8.27
N ASN A 361 18.08 1.81 -7.52
CA ASN A 361 17.27 0.98 -6.62
C ASN A 361 16.22 0.10 -7.34
N PHE A 362 15.67 0.59 -8.44
CA PHE A 362 14.52 -0.01 -9.12
C PHE A 362 14.80 -0.41 -10.57
N ASN A 363 15.97 -0.07 -11.12
CA ASN A 363 16.42 -0.43 -12.46
C ASN A 363 15.38 -0.03 -13.52
N LEU A 364 14.93 -0.99 -14.34
CA LEU A 364 13.88 -0.79 -15.33
C LEU A 364 12.48 -0.59 -14.70
N ALA A 365 12.26 -0.94 -13.44
CA ALA A 365 10.95 -0.73 -12.80
C ALA A 365 10.63 0.76 -12.64
N LEU A 366 11.60 1.62 -12.35
CA LEU A 366 11.36 3.06 -12.25
C LEU A 366 10.86 3.69 -13.56
N PRO A 367 11.56 3.58 -14.71
CA PRO A 367 11.08 4.17 -15.95
C PRO A 367 9.73 3.56 -16.36
N LEU A 368 9.49 2.27 -16.12
CA LEU A 368 8.19 1.65 -16.37
C LEU A 368 7.08 2.25 -15.51
N ALA A 369 7.35 2.54 -14.23
CA ALA A 369 6.40 3.24 -13.36
C ALA A 369 6.13 4.68 -13.85
N LEU A 370 7.17 5.43 -14.20
CA LEU A 370 7.06 6.82 -14.66
C LEU A 370 6.41 6.95 -16.04
N LEU A 371 6.51 5.94 -16.91
CA LEU A 371 5.89 5.91 -18.24
C LEU A 371 4.42 5.46 -18.21
N LEU A 372 3.92 4.92 -17.10
CA LEU A 372 2.52 4.50 -16.95
C LEU A 372 1.49 5.57 -17.40
N PRO A 373 1.58 6.86 -17.01
CA PRO A 373 0.60 7.87 -17.42
C PRO A 373 0.61 8.15 -18.92
N LEU A 374 1.73 7.91 -19.62
CA LEU A 374 1.84 8.03 -21.08
C LEU A 374 1.34 6.78 -21.80
N LEU A 375 1.69 5.59 -21.29
CA LEU A 375 1.33 4.30 -21.89
C LEU A 375 -0.15 4.01 -21.77
N LEU A 376 -0.79 4.43 -20.69
CA LEU A 376 -2.18 4.13 -20.42
C LEU A 376 -3.15 4.72 -21.48
N PRO A 377 -3.10 6.01 -21.86
CA PRO A 377 -3.85 6.53 -23.00
C PRO A 377 -3.56 5.77 -24.30
N MET A 378 -2.30 5.40 -24.57
CA MET A 378 -1.93 4.64 -25.77
C MET A 378 -2.57 3.25 -25.78
N VAL A 379 -2.60 2.55 -24.65
CA VAL A 379 -3.33 1.27 -24.50
C VAL A 379 -4.82 1.48 -24.70
N CYS A 380 -5.40 2.54 -24.14
CA CYS A 380 -6.80 2.87 -24.41
C CYS A 380 -7.08 3.17 -25.89
N LEU A 381 -6.10 3.71 -26.64
CA LEU A 381 -6.22 3.95 -28.07
C LEU A 381 -6.09 2.66 -28.89
N ALA A 382 -5.05 1.87 -28.64
CA ALA A 382 -4.75 0.64 -29.36
C ALA A 382 -5.74 -0.48 -29.02
N SER A 383 -6.20 -0.53 -27.77
CA SER A 383 -7.14 -1.52 -27.26
C SER A 383 -8.39 -0.84 -26.67
N PRO A 384 -9.38 -0.47 -27.53
CA PRO A 384 -10.60 0.22 -27.13
C PRO A 384 -11.39 -0.38 -25.95
N PRO A 385 -11.38 -1.70 -25.68
CA PRO A 385 -12.02 -2.25 -24.48
C PRO A 385 -11.55 -1.58 -23.19
N PHE A 386 -10.28 -1.18 -23.11
CA PHE A 386 -9.75 -0.47 -21.94
C PHE A 386 -10.36 0.92 -21.74
N ARG A 387 -10.90 1.56 -22.79
CA ARG A 387 -11.69 2.81 -22.64
C ARG A 387 -13.01 2.56 -21.94
N ALA A 388 -13.60 1.40 -22.17
CA ALA A 388 -14.88 0.98 -21.58
C ALA A 388 -14.72 0.47 -20.14
N MET A 389 -13.49 0.29 -19.66
CA MET A 389 -13.19 -0.07 -18.27
C MET A 389 -13.84 0.96 -17.33
N LYS A 390 -14.80 0.51 -16.51
CA LYS A 390 -15.62 1.41 -15.68
C LYS A 390 -14.76 2.26 -14.76
N GLY A 391 -14.82 3.58 -14.96
CA GLY A 391 -14.14 4.57 -14.12
C GLY A 391 -15.00 5.12 -12.97
N LYS A 392 -16.29 4.74 -12.87
CA LYS A 392 -17.17 5.27 -11.83
C LYS A 392 -16.85 4.57 -10.49
N SER A 393 -16.31 5.35 -9.56
CA SER A 393 -16.28 5.00 -8.15
C SER A 393 -17.73 4.77 -7.69
N GLU A 394 -18.01 3.65 -7.02
CA GLU A 394 -19.24 3.50 -6.24
C GLU A 394 -19.14 4.41 -5.00
N SER A 395 -19.03 5.72 -5.22
CA SER A 395 -19.43 6.72 -4.22
C SER A 395 -20.95 6.79 -4.25
N GLY A 396 -21.56 5.66 -3.87
CA GLY A 396 -22.92 5.67 -3.40
C GLY A 396 -22.89 6.39 -2.06
N ARG A 397 -23.56 7.54 -2.00
CA ARG A 397 -24.03 8.20 -0.79
C ARG A 397 -24.99 7.24 -0.05
N SER A 398 -24.48 6.11 0.40
CA SER A 398 -25.18 5.13 1.20
C SER A 398 -24.53 5.16 2.58
N GLY A 399 -25.28 5.69 3.53
CA GLY A 399 -24.89 5.64 4.93
C GLY A 399 -24.57 4.20 5.34
N LYS A 400 -23.54 4.08 6.19
CA LYS A 400 -23.11 2.86 6.89
C LYS A 400 -22.42 1.79 6.01
N GLY A 401 -21.09 1.81 6.02
CA GLY A 401 -20.27 0.59 6.15
C GLY A 401 -19.97 -0.25 4.90
N GLY A 402 -20.36 0.17 3.70
CA GLY A 402 -20.03 -0.56 2.46
C GLY A 402 -18.54 -0.50 2.10
N ARG A 403 -17.85 -1.64 2.07
CA ARG A 403 -16.47 -1.79 1.57
C ARG A 403 -16.48 -1.74 0.02
N GLY A 404 -16.16 -0.60 -0.59
CA GLY A 404 -16.09 -0.43 -2.05
C GLY A 404 -14.70 -0.05 -2.53
N PHE A 405 -14.27 -0.55 -3.69
CA PHE A 405 -13.01 -0.14 -4.32
C PHE A 405 -13.18 1.12 -5.15
N VAL A 406 -12.15 1.97 -5.20
CA VAL A 406 -12.12 3.15 -6.08
C VAL A 406 -11.98 2.74 -7.55
N GLY A 407 -12.34 3.64 -8.46
CA GLY A 407 -12.16 3.41 -9.90
C GLY A 407 -10.69 3.27 -10.29
N TRP A 408 -10.40 2.52 -11.35
CA TRP A 408 -9.03 2.19 -11.78
C TRP A 408 -8.15 3.42 -12.06
N LYS A 409 -8.72 4.53 -12.53
CA LYS A 409 -7.99 5.80 -12.72
C LYS A 409 -7.50 6.38 -11.39
N ALA A 410 -8.32 6.30 -10.35
CA ALA A 410 -7.95 6.72 -9.01
C ALA A 410 -6.88 5.80 -8.42
N VAL A 411 -6.92 4.49 -8.69
CA VAL A 411 -5.84 3.56 -8.31
C VAL A 411 -4.50 4.02 -8.89
N VAL A 412 -4.45 4.28 -10.20
CA VAL A 412 -3.22 4.75 -10.86
C VAL A 412 -2.77 6.10 -10.30
N ALA A 413 -3.69 7.04 -10.08
CA ALA A 413 -3.37 8.35 -9.50
C ALA A 413 -2.83 8.25 -8.05
N LEU A 414 -3.44 7.40 -7.21
CA LEU A 414 -3.01 7.17 -5.83
C LEU A 414 -1.63 6.51 -5.73
N LEU A 415 -1.22 5.74 -6.74
CA LEU A 415 0.15 5.20 -6.83
C LEU A 415 1.15 6.25 -7.33
N LEU A 416 0.81 6.99 -8.38
CA LEU A 416 1.77 7.84 -9.10
C LEU A 416 1.91 9.25 -8.53
N LEU A 417 0.82 9.88 -8.06
CA LEU A 417 0.91 11.27 -7.57
C LEU A 417 1.86 11.41 -6.39
N PRO A 418 1.87 10.51 -5.37
CA PRO A 418 2.90 10.55 -4.33
C PRO A 418 4.30 10.46 -4.90
N VAL A 419 4.55 9.56 -5.87
CA VAL A 419 5.86 9.38 -6.51
C VAL A 419 6.31 10.66 -7.22
N PHE A 420 5.48 11.25 -8.07
CA PHE A 420 5.84 12.46 -8.83
C PHE A 420 6.02 13.69 -7.93
N ILE A 421 5.11 13.92 -6.99
CA ILE A 421 5.20 15.06 -6.07
C ILE A 421 6.44 14.92 -5.20
N TRP A 422 6.67 13.73 -4.64
CA TRP A 422 7.78 13.49 -3.73
C TRP A 422 9.13 13.59 -4.45
N VAL A 423 9.29 12.92 -5.60
CA VAL A 423 10.53 13.02 -6.40
C VAL A 423 10.77 14.45 -6.86
N GLY A 424 9.74 15.16 -7.34
CA GLY A 424 9.85 16.55 -7.75
C GLY A 424 10.28 17.46 -6.61
N PHE A 425 9.57 17.40 -5.48
CA PHE A 425 9.89 18.20 -4.30
C PHE A 425 11.30 17.94 -3.77
N MET A 426 11.67 16.66 -3.58
CA MET A 426 12.99 16.29 -3.07
C MET A 426 14.10 16.65 -4.07
N SER A 427 13.84 16.60 -5.38
CA SER A 427 14.84 16.99 -6.39
C SER A 427 15.17 18.47 -6.39
N LEU A 428 14.24 19.32 -5.92
CA LEU A 428 14.43 20.75 -5.73
C LEU A 428 15.23 21.09 -4.47
N GLN A 429 15.28 20.19 -3.49
CA GLN A 429 16.08 20.41 -2.28
C GLN A 429 17.57 20.25 -2.58
N PRO A 430 18.44 21.16 -2.09
CA PRO A 430 19.88 21.09 -2.36
C PRO A 430 20.55 19.93 -1.63
N HIS A 431 20.13 19.64 -0.40
CA HIS A 431 20.60 18.50 0.37
C HIS A 431 19.87 17.22 -0.01
N LYS A 432 20.63 16.14 -0.20
CA LYS A 432 20.10 14.89 -0.73
C LYS A 432 20.73 13.67 -0.09
N GLU A 433 19.87 12.76 0.32
CA GLU A 433 20.24 11.46 0.84
C GLU A 433 19.26 10.41 0.34
N GLU A 434 19.76 9.20 0.07
CA GLU A 434 18.97 8.09 -0.47
C GLU A 434 17.75 7.76 0.40
N ARG A 435 17.91 7.75 1.73
CA ARG A 435 16.85 7.44 2.70
C ARG A 435 15.63 8.36 2.62
N PHE A 436 15.76 9.56 2.06
CA PHE A 436 14.64 10.49 1.93
C PHE A 436 13.64 10.09 0.85
N LEU A 437 13.98 9.20 -0.08
CA LEU A 437 13.00 8.67 -1.04
C LEU A 437 12.22 7.45 -0.56
N TYR A 438 12.59 6.86 0.58
CA TYR A 438 11.92 5.67 1.11
C TYR A 438 10.39 5.78 1.19
N PRO A 439 9.77 6.93 1.54
CA PRO A 439 8.32 7.04 1.67
C PRO A 439 7.49 6.57 0.46
N ILE A 440 8.08 6.55 -0.74
CA ILE A 440 7.41 6.17 -1.99
C ILE A 440 7.88 4.83 -2.59
N TYR A 441 8.85 4.15 -1.96
CA TYR A 441 9.54 3.00 -2.55
C TYR A 441 8.60 1.85 -2.92
N ALA A 442 7.63 1.50 -2.07
CA ALA A 442 6.67 0.43 -2.37
C ALA A 442 5.67 0.78 -3.50
N LEU A 443 5.46 2.05 -3.81
CA LEU A 443 4.52 2.47 -4.86
C LEU A 443 5.10 2.24 -6.26
N ILE A 444 6.43 2.35 -6.40
CA ILE A 444 7.14 2.26 -7.68
C ILE A 444 7.02 0.85 -8.30
N PRO A 445 7.37 -0.27 -7.61
CA PRO A 445 7.21 -1.62 -8.13
C PRO A 445 5.77 -1.96 -8.52
N VAL A 446 4.78 -1.50 -7.74
CA VAL A 446 3.37 -1.77 -8.01
C VAL A 446 2.90 -1.01 -9.26
N ALA A 447 3.30 0.24 -9.44
CA ALA A 447 3.04 0.98 -10.68
C ALA A 447 3.74 0.34 -11.90
N ALA A 448 5.00 -0.10 -11.74
CA ALA A 448 5.73 -0.81 -12.79
C ALA A 448 5.04 -2.12 -13.20
N ALA A 449 4.48 -2.87 -12.23
CA ALA A 449 3.73 -4.10 -12.48
C ALA A 449 2.49 -3.87 -13.35
N ILE A 450 1.80 -2.73 -13.17
CA ILE A 450 0.70 -2.31 -14.05
C ILE A 450 1.22 -2.11 -15.46
N THR A 451 2.28 -1.31 -15.63
CA THR A 451 2.89 -1.05 -16.94
C THR A 451 3.29 -2.34 -17.66
N ILE A 452 4.04 -3.21 -16.98
CA ILE A 452 4.50 -4.50 -17.53
C ILE A 452 3.32 -5.38 -17.96
N THR A 453 2.22 -5.36 -17.19
CA THR A 453 1.02 -6.12 -17.54
C THR A 453 0.35 -5.59 -18.79
N LEU A 454 0.40 -4.27 -18.99
CA LEU A 454 -0.26 -3.57 -20.10
C LEU A 454 0.52 -3.58 -21.42
N ILE A 455 1.84 -3.86 -21.42
CA ILE A 455 2.69 -3.83 -22.64
C ILE A 455 2.09 -4.58 -23.85
N PRO A 456 1.60 -5.83 -23.73
CA PRO A 456 1.07 -6.55 -24.90
C PRO A 456 -0.15 -5.87 -25.54
N TYR A 457 -0.88 -5.04 -24.77
CA TYR A 457 -2.09 -4.35 -25.20
C TYR A 457 -1.82 -3.01 -25.90
N LEU A 458 -0.54 -2.66 -26.09
CA LEU A 458 -0.13 -1.58 -27.00
C LEU A 458 -0.28 -1.99 -28.47
N ILE A 459 -0.33 -3.30 -28.76
CA ILE A 459 -0.63 -3.80 -30.11
C ILE A 459 -2.10 -3.50 -30.41
N PRO A 460 -2.44 -2.84 -31.53
CA PRO A 460 -3.82 -2.57 -31.91
C PRO A 460 -4.68 -3.84 -31.97
N THR A 461 -5.94 -3.78 -31.54
CA THR A 461 -6.87 -4.94 -31.54
C THR A 461 -6.98 -5.64 -32.88
N SER A 462 -6.90 -4.89 -34.00
CA SER A 462 -6.87 -5.44 -35.36
C SER A 462 -5.70 -6.39 -35.62
N LEU A 463 -4.58 -6.23 -34.90
CA LEU A 463 -3.37 -7.05 -35.03
C LEU A 463 -3.25 -8.11 -33.92
N GLN A 464 -4.15 -8.14 -32.94
CA GLN A 464 -4.09 -9.11 -31.83
C GLN A 464 -4.59 -10.50 -32.25
N GLY A 465 -5.42 -10.59 -33.29
CA GLY A 465 -6.12 -11.82 -33.67
C GLY A 465 -7.27 -12.17 -32.71
N PRO A 466 -8.11 -13.16 -33.05
CA PRO A 466 -9.20 -13.60 -32.19
C PRO A 466 -8.67 -14.21 -30.87
N PRO A 467 -9.44 -14.16 -29.76
CA PRO A 467 -9.00 -14.66 -28.45
C PRO A 467 -8.54 -16.14 -28.45
N ASP A 468 -9.19 -16.96 -29.27
CA ASP A 468 -8.93 -18.41 -29.37
C ASP A 468 -7.69 -18.72 -30.23
N GLN A 469 -7.29 -17.81 -31.11
CA GLN A 469 -6.11 -17.93 -31.97
C GLN A 469 -5.39 -16.57 -32.06
N PRO A 470 -4.64 -16.19 -31.00
CA PRO A 470 -3.94 -14.91 -30.98
C PRO A 470 -2.87 -14.87 -32.06
N SER A 471 -2.62 -13.69 -32.62
CA SER A 471 -1.56 -13.49 -33.60
C SER A 471 -0.18 -13.83 -33.03
N VAL A 472 0.76 -14.19 -33.90
CA VAL A 472 2.15 -14.45 -33.52
C VAL A 472 2.76 -13.22 -32.83
N VAL A 473 2.48 -12.03 -33.35
CA VAL A 473 2.96 -10.75 -32.79
C VAL A 473 2.44 -10.53 -31.37
N PHE A 474 1.14 -10.74 -31.13
CA PHE A 474 0.56 -10.59 -29.80
C PHE A 474 1.03 -11.68 -28.83
N SER A 475 1.22 -12.90 -29.32
CA SER A 475 1.79 -14.00 -28.53
C SER A 475 3.24 -13.73 -28.13
N ALA A 476 4.07 -13.22 -29.07
CA ALA A 476 5.43 -12.79 -28.79
C ALA A 476 5.45 -11.63 -27.79
N ALA A 477 4.55 -10.65 -27.90
CA ALA A 477 4.48 -9.53 -26.97
C ALA A 477 4.16 -9.96 -25.51
N LYS A 478 3.43 -11.06 -25.31
CA LYS A 478 3.20 -11.61 -23.96
C LYS A 478 4.51 -12.08 -23.30
N TRP A 479 5.50 -12.53 -24.08
CA TRP A 479 6.82 -12.94 -23.58
C TRP A 479 7.68 -11.77 -23.11
N VAL A 480 7.36 -10.53 -23.51
CA VAL A 480 8.06 -9.33 -23.01
C VAL A 480 7.95 -9.22 -21.49
N ARG A 481 6.80 -9.61 -20.91
CA ARG A 481 6.58 -9.56 -19.47
C ARG A 481 7.60 -10.38 -18.66
N PRO A 482 7.71 -11.72 -18.84
CA PRO A 482 8.68 -12.51 -18.08
C PRO A 482 10.13 -12.09 -18.37
N VAL A 483 10.45 -11.64 -19.58
CA VAL A 483 11.79 -11.13 -19.93
C VAL A 483 12.12 -9.86 -19.13
N VAL A 484 11.24 -8.86 -19.16
CA VAL A 484 11.44 -7.60 -18.43
C VAL A 484 11.49 -7.83 -16.92
N LEU A 485 10.61 -8.69 -16.38
CA LEU A 485 10.66 -9.08 -14.97
C LEU A 485 11.98 -9.76 -14.61
N GLY A 486 12.42 -10.72 -15.42
CA GLY A 486 13.69 -11.43 -15.21
C GLY A 486 14.88 -10.47 -15.19
N LEU A 487 14.93 -9.51 -16.11
CA LEU A 487 15.97 -8.47 -16.15
C LEU A 487 15.95 -7.58 -14.89
N ILE A 488 14.77 -7.11 -14.46
CA ILE A 488 14.66 -6.29 -13.24
C ILE A 488 15.15 -7.07 -12.01
N ILE A 489 14.74 -8.34 -11.88
CA ILE A 489 15.13 -9.20 -10.76
C ILE A 489 16.63 -9.46 -10.79
N ALA A 490 17.21 -9.81 -11.94
CA ALA A 490 18.64 -10.06 -12.08
C ALA A 490 19.49 -8.83 -11.71
N LEU A 491 19.12 -7.64 -12.22
CA LEU A 491 19.81 -6.39 -11.89
C LEU A 491 19.66 -6.02 -10.40
N SER A 492 18.48 -6.23 -9.82
CA SER A 492 18.22 -5.94 -8.41
C SER A 492 19.00 -6.88 -7.50
N TYR A 493 19.05 -8.16 -7.85
CA TYR A 493 19.85 -9.16 -7.16
C TYR A 493 21.33 -8.81 -7.23
N ALA A 494 21.85 -8.49 -8.42
CA ALA A 494 23.25 -8.09 -8.60
C ALA A 494 23.64 -6.87 -7.76
N ARG A 495 22.76 -5.85 -7.67
CA ARG A 495 23.00 -4.68 -6.81
C ARG A 495 22.99 -5.07 -5.33
N SER A 496 21.95 -5.78 -4.88
CA SER A 496 21.85 -6.19 -3.48
C SER A 496 23.06 -7.03 -3.07
N THR A 497 23.47 -8.01 -3.87
CA THR A 497 24.65 -8.84 -3.58
C THR A 497 25.94 -8.04 -3.62
N ALA A 498 26.11 -7.08 -4.54
CA ALA A 498 27.28 -6.20 -4.56
C ALA A 498 27.38 -5.38 -3.26
N LEU A 499 26.28 -4.80 -2.79
CA LEU A 499 26.26 -4.05 -1.53
C LEU A 499 26.61 -4.96 -0.33
N LEU A 500 26.01 -6.14 -0.28
CA LEU A 500 26.31 -7.12 0.78
C LEU A 500 27.76 -7.62 0.72
N HIS A 501 28.33 -7.81 -0.47
CA HIS A 501 29.68 -8.34 -0.61
C HIS A 501 30.74 -7.29 -0.26
N PHE A 502 30.57 -6.06 -0.73
CA PHE A 502 31.60 -5.01 -0.63
C PHE A 502 31.42 -4.06 0.57
N TYR A 503 30.22 -4.00 1.18
CA TYR A 503 29.91 -3.03 2.25
C TYR A 503 29.40 -3.67 3.55
N SER A 504 29.53 -5.00 3.72
CA SER A 504 29.14 -5.70 4.96
C SER A 504 30.21 -5.70 6.06
N ALA A 505 31.29 -4.92 5.90
CA ALA A 505 32.39 -4.87 6.87
C ALA A 505 31.91 -4.62 8.33
N PRO A 506 31.00 -3.66 8.62
CA PRO A 506 30.52 -3.45 9.98
C PRO A 506 29.87 -4.71 10.60
N MET A 507 29.07 -5.41 9.81
CA MET A 507 28.37 -6.63 10.25
C MET A 507 29.33 -7.82 10.43
N ARG A 508 30.40 -7.90 9.62
CA ARG A 508 31.41 -8.97 9.72
C ARG A 508 32.38 -8.75 10.88
N ILE A 509 32.79 -7.51 11.13
CA ILE A 509 33.73 -7.21 12.23
C ILE A 509 33.13 -7.59 13.57
N LEU A 510 31.83 -7.36 13.78
CA LEU A 510 31.10 -7.76 15.00
C LEU A 510 31.22 -9.25 15.32
N GLN A 511 31.32 -10.12 14.31
CA GLN A 511 31.48 -11.58 14.51
C GLN A 511 32.87 -11.98 15.00
N HIS A 512 33.85 -11.08 14.86
CA HIS A 512 35.26 -11.33 15.18
C HIS A 512 35.71 -10.58 16.45
N LEU A 513 34.83 -9.77 17.06
CA LEU A 513 35.11 -9.14 18.35
C LEU A 513 34.99 -10.19 19.47
N PRO A 514 35.94 -10.25 20.42
CA PRO A 514 35.83 -11.16 21.55
C PRO A 514 34.58 -10.83 22.38
N PRO A 515 33.91 -11.84 22.97
CA PRO A 515 32.80 -11.60 23.88
C PRO A 515 33.29 -10.75 25.06
N VAL A 516 32.48 -9.74 25.42
CA VAL A 516 32.82 -8.71 26.42
C VAL A 516 33.19 -9.31 27.79
N ASP A 517 32.72 -10.51 28.10
CA ASP A 517 33.03 -11.21 29.36
C ASP A 517 34.52 -11.59 29.49
N ALA A 518 35.26 -11.75 28.38
CA ALA A 518 36.69 -12.08 28.42
C ALA A 518 37.59 -10.90 28.79
N ALA A 519 37.11 -9.66 28.67
CA ALA A 519 37.90 -8.47 29.00
C ALA A 519 37.87 -8.09 30.49
N ASN A 520 36.91 -8.63 31.25
CA ASN A 520 36.81 -8.39 32.69
C ASN A 520 37.59 -9.43 33.52
N GLU A 521 38.04 -10.54 32.92
CA GLU A 521 38.87 -11.55 33.62
C GLU A 521 40.37 -11.25 33.53
N GLU A 522 40.81 -10.35 32.64
CA GLU A 522 42.22 -9.95 32.52
C GLU A 522 42.59 -8.69 33.33
N GLY A 523 41.67 -8.20 34.17
CA GLY A 523 41.79 -6.95 34.94
C GLY A 523 41.77 -7.08 36.47
N GLU A 524 41.95 -8.29 37.02
CA GLU A 524 42.20 -8.51 38.47
C GLU A 524 43.67 -8.81 38.78
#